data_AF-A0A7S2VSB4-F1
#
_entry.id   AF-A0A7S2VSB4-F1
#
_cell.length_a   1.000
_cell.length_b   1.000
_cell.length_c   1.000
_cell.angle_alpha   90.00
_cell.angle_beta   90.00
_cell.angle_gamma   90.00
#
_symmetry.space_group_name_H-M   'P 1'
#
loop_
_entity.id
_entity.type
_entity.pdbx_description
1 polymer ?
#
loop_
_entity_poly.entity_id
_entity_poly.type
_entity_poly.pdbx_seq_one_letter_code
_entity_poly.pdbx_strand_id
1 'polypeptide(L)'
;RRPPAIEAPRPTPLFLDSAGGVAAAEMPKLLMPMALTQSWVGEPFTGYLHLANQSASPVSNVSLRVDIKIDGEASSTCILFNNQPCPVATLAPGDFTDATVDYALGVAGTYVLACYVSYVPAGATEAISFRRSYRFPAMQPFAVVHRASQLGAQLLVECVVENVTKADLYLASWQLDCVEGFEASPFGACGGDDGMHML
;
A
#
# COMPACT_ATOMS: atom_id res chain seq x y z
N ARG A 1 -1.87 44.71 -10.87
CA ARG A 1 -2.91 43.72 -11.23
C ARG A 1 -2.34 42.34 -10.93
N ARG A 2 -2.86 41.61 -9.92
CA ARG A 2 -2.47 40.22 -9.63
C ARG A 2 -3.11 39.31 -10.70
N PRO A 3 -2.41 38.27 -11.19
CA PRO A 3 -3.06 37.26 -12.02
C PRO A 3 -4.05 36.43 -11.18
N PRO A 4 -5.14 35.90 -11.76
CA PRO A 4 -6.10 35.07 -11.06
C PRO A 4 -5.47 33.70 -10.71
N ALA A 5 -5.81 33.18 -9.55
CA ALA A 5 -5.40 31.85 -9.12
C ALA A 5 -6.03 30.78 -10.03
N ILE A 6 -5.21 29.89 -10.57
CA ILE A 6 -5.65 28.71 -11.31
C ILE A 6 -6.17 27.71 -10.27
N GLU A 7 -7.47 27.53 -10.22
CA GLU A 7 -8.13 26.51 -9.39
C GLU A 7 -7.78 25.14 -9.98
N ALA A 8 -7.09 24.31 -9.19
CA ALA A 8 -6.76 22.94 -9.59
C ALA A 8 -8.05 22.11 -9.73
N PRO A 9 -8.17 21.26 -10.76
CA PRO A 9 -9.37 20.45 -10.94
C PRO A 9 -9.53 19.47 -9.78
N ARG A 10 -10.73 19.45 -9.18
CA ARG A 10 -11.08 18.50 -8.12
C ARG A 10 -11.03 17.07 -8.70
N PRO A 11 -10.39 16.11 -8.02
CA PRO A 11 -10.32 14.73 -8.50
C PRO A 11 -11.73 14.15 -8.60
N THR A 12 -12.11 13.72 -9.79
CA THR A 12 -13.41 13.08 -10.05
C THR A 12 -13.30 11.62 -9.65
N PRO A 13 -14.12 11.10 -8.71
CA PRO A 13 -14.09 9.68 -8.38
C PRO A 13 -14.65 8.87 -9.56
N LEU A 14 -13.83 7.99 -10.12
CA LEU A 14 -14.24 7.05 -11.16
C LEU A 14 -15.00 5.87 -10.52
N PHE A 15 -16.25 5.67 -10.95
CA PHE A 15 -17.07 4.53 -10.53
C PHE A 15 -16.85 3.34 -11.48
N LEU A 16 -16.55 2.16 -10.93
CA LEU A 16 -16.67 0.90 -11.66
C LEU A 16 -18.01 0.26 -11.26
N ASP A 17 -18.99 0.32 -12.16
CA ASP A 17 -20.26 -0.40 -12.00
C ASP A 17 -20.06 -1.86 -12.44
N SER A 18 -20.32 -2.78 -11.51
CA SER A 18 -20.53 -4.19 -11.82
C SER A 18 -22.03 -4.43 -11.76
N ALA A 19 -22.62 -4.54 -12.94
CA ALA A 19 -24.02 -4.74 -13.22
C ALA A 19 -24.76 -5.67 -12.22
N GLY A 20 -25.95 -5.21 -11.80
CA GLY A 20 -27.12 -6.08 -11.64
C GLY A 20 -27.61 -6.36 -10.21
N GLY A 21 -28.70 -5.67 -9.82
CA GLY A 21 -29.79 -6.29 -9.06
C GLY A 21 -29.96 -5.91 -7.59
N VAL A 22 -31.15 -5.36 -7.30
CA VAL A 22 -31.90 -5.20 -6.04
C VAL A 22 -31.34 -4.29 -4.92
N ALA A 23 -32.16 -3.28 -4.61
CA ALA A 23 -32.00 -2.28 -3.57
C ALA A 23 -31.96 -2.90 -2.17
N ALA A 24 -30.76 -3.13 -1.66
CA ALA A 24 -30.48 -3.14 -0.23
C ALA A 24 -29.99 -1.73 0.15
N ALA A 25 -30.52 -1.18 1.25
CA ALA A 25 -30.15 0.13 1.80
C ALA A 25 -28.64 0.39 1.61
N GLU A 26 -28.32 1.42 0.80
CA GLU A 26 -26.96 1.64 0.34
C GLU A 26 -26.04 1.97 1.52
N MET A 27 -25.25 0.97 1.93
CA MET A 27 -24.18 1.16 2.89
C MET A 27 -23.18 2.19 2.33
N PRO A 28 -22.57 3.05 3.16
CA PRO A 28 -21.57 4.01 2.68
C PRO A 28 -20.46 3.27 1.94
N LYS A 29 -20.43 3.44 0.61
CA LYS A 29 -19.47 2.78 -0.26
C LYS A 29 -18.14 3.53 -0.13
N LEU A 30 -17.28 3.13 0.81
CA LEU A 30 -15.86 3.50 0.77
C LEU A 30 -15.27 2.88 -0.52
N LEU A 31 -15.03 3.66 -1.57
CA LEU A 31 -14.45 3.18 -2.81
C LEU A 31 -12.95 3.46 -2.78
N MET A 32 -12.12 2.43 -2.65
CA MET A 32 -10.75 2.53 -3.15
C MET A 32 -10.83 2.33 -4.66
N PRO A 33 -10.28 3.24 -5.49
CA PRO A 33 -10.14 2.99 -6.91
C PRO A 33 -9.24 1.76 -7.10
N MET A 34 -9.82 0.58 -7.25
CA MET A 34 -9.09 -0.66 -7.55
C MET A 34 -8.40 -0.64 -8.92
N ALA A 35 -8.61 0.42 -9.73
CA ALA A 35 -8.18 0.51 -11.11
C ALA A 35 -6.74 1.05 -11.32
N LEU A 36 -6.05 1.46 -10.26
CA LEU A 36 -4.63 1.88 -10.26
C LEU A 36 -4.13 1.44 -8.86
N THR A 37 -3.13 0.61 -8.64
CA THR A 37 -1.76 0.56 -9.17
C THR A 37 -1.13 -0.77 -8.72
N GLN A 38 -0.20 -1.34 -9.50
CA GLN A 38 0.78 -2.26 -8.91
C GLN A 38 1.51 -1.49 -7.81
N SER A 39 1.43 -1.93 -6.56
CA SER A 39 2.21 -1.32 -5.48
C SER A 39 3.56 -2.01 -5.41
N TRP A 40 4.63 -1.26 -5.17
CA TRP A 40 5.97 -1.81 -5.05
C TRP A 40 6.50 -1.69 -3.63
N VAL A 41 7.27 -2.69 -3.22
CA VAL A 41 8.02 -2.63 -1.97
C VAL A 41 9.01 -1.46 -2.04
N GLY A 42 9.10 -0.69 -0.97
CA GLY A 42 9.90 0.53 -0.89
C GLY A 42 9.15 1.80 -1.27
N GLU A 43 7.98 1.71 -1.91
CA GLU A 43 7.11 2.87 -2.13
C GLU A 43 6.22 3.15 -0.90
N PRO A 44 5.91 4.44 -0.62
CA PRO A 44 4.86 4.78 0.32
C PRO A 44 3.49 4.46 -0.28
N PHE A 45 2.70 3.66 0.42
CA PHE A 45 1.27 3.57 0.21
C PHE A 45 0.59 4.78 0.85
N THR A 46 -0.15 5.56 0.05
CA THR A 46 -0.99 6.66 0.55
C THR A 46 -2.45 6.37 0.20
N GLY A 47 -3.30 6.33 1.22
CA GLY A 47 -4.74 6.12 1.08
C GLY A 47 -5.54 7.34 1.51
N TYR A 48 -6.46 7.80 0.66
CA TYR A 48 -7.46 8.80 1.02
C TYR A 48 -8.80 8.11 1.35
N LEU A 49 -9.29 8.34 2.56
CA LEU A 49 -10.56 7.81 3.04
C LEU A 49 -11.58 8.93 3.15
N HIS A 50 -12.75 8.70 2.56
CA HIS A 50 -13.88 9.63 2.57
C HIS A 50 -15.10 8.96 3.21
N LEU A 51 -15.51 9.46 4.37
CA LEU A 51 -16.68 8.95 5.09
C LEU A 51 -17.78 10.00 5.07
N ALA A 52 -18.82 9.78 4.26
CA ALA A 52 -19.94 10.68 4.09
C ALA A 52 -21.24 10.12 4.69
N ASN A 53 -22.03 10.98 5.33
CA ASN A 53 -23.39 10.65 5.74
C ASN A 53 -24.33 10.87 4.55
N GLN A 54 -24.71 9.78 3.90
CA GLN A 54 -25.67 9.78 2.79
C GLN A 54 -27.13 9.55 3.25
N SER A 55 -27.38 9.45 4.55
CA SER A 55 -28.73 9.29 5.08
C SER A 55 -29.48 10.63 5.13
N ALA A 56 -30.80 10.58 5.29
CA ALA A 56 -31.64 11.77 5.40
C ALA A 56 -31.60 12.43 6.80
N SER A 57 -30.93 11.81 7.76
CA SER A 57 -30.87 12.26 9.17
C SER A 57 -29.43 12.43 9.64
N PRO A 58 -29.17 13.31 10.62
CA PRO A 58 -27.84 13.40 11.21
C PRO A 58 -27.45 12.11 11.92
N VAL A 59 -26.16 11.79 11.93
CA VAL A 59 -25.58 10.71 12.72
C VAL A 59 -24.62 11.29 13.74
N SER A 60 -24.48 10.65 14.90
CA SER A 60 -23.61 11.11 15.97
C SER A 60 -22.53 10.11 16.33
N ASN A 61 -21.54 10.57 17.08
CA ASN A 61 -20.45 9.74 17.60
C ASN A 61 -19.74 8.92 16.50
N VAL A 62 -19.45 9.58 15.38
CA VAL A 62 -18.89 8.94 14.18
C VAL A 62 -17.40 8.69 14.40
N SER A 63 -17.03 7.43 14.34
CA SER A 63 -15.66 6.98 14.47
C SER A 63 -15.20 6.14 13.29
N LEU A 64 -13.93 6.31 12.94
CA LEU A 64 -13.18 5.63 11.91
C LEU A 64 -11.86 5.17 12.51
N ARG A 65 -11.58 3.88 12.37
CA ARG A 65 -10.27 3.28 12.60
C ARG A 65 -9.80 2.59 11.33
N VAL A 66 -8.56 2.80 10.97
CA VAL A 66 -7.94 2.23 9.77
C VAL A 66 -6.72 1.44 10.20
N ASP A 67 -6.76 0.15 9.91
CA ASP A 67 -5.67 -0.78 10.16
C ASP A 67 -5.11 -1.26 8.83
N ILE A 68 -3.80 -1.47 8.75
CA ILE A 68 -3.12 -2.14 7.64
C ILE A 68 -2.37 -3.36 8.16
N LYS A 69 -2.33 -4.44 7.38
CA LYS A 69 -1.57 -5.64 7.69
C LYS A 69 -1.21 -6.41 6.43
N ILE A 70 -0.25 -7.31 6.54
CA ILE A 70 -0.02 -8.35 5.53
C ILE A 70 -1.00 -9.50 5.79
N ASP A 71 -1.67 -10.00 4.74
CA ASP A 71 -2.60 -11.11 4.83
C ASP A 71 -1.86 -12.39 5.27
N GLY A 72 -2.44 -13.12 6.22
CA GLY A 72 -1.81 -14.29 6.82
C GLY A 72 -0.85 -14.01 7.99
N GLU A 73 -0.45 -12.75 8.22
CA GLU A 73 0.49 -12.40 9.30
C GLU A 73 -0.19 -11.49 10.34
N ALA A 74 -0.84 -12.07 11.35
CA ALA A 74 -1.57 -11.31 12.36
C ALA A 74 -0.69 -10.30 13.14
N SER A 75 0.59 -10.63 13.35
CA SER A 75 1.55 -9.79 14.06
C SER A 75 1.95 -8.52 13.29
N SER A 76 1.62 -8.41 12.00
CA SER A 76 1.97 -7.26 11.15
C SER A 76 0.96 -6.11 11.19
N THR A 77 -0.06 -6.19 12.06
CA THR A 77 -1.14 -5.19 12.09
C THR A 77 -0.65 -3.86 12.64
N CYS A 78 -0.80 -2.81 11.84
CA CYS A 78 -0.50 -1.43 12.19
C CYS A 78 -1.78 -0.58 12.12
N ILE A 79 -1.99 0.28 13.11
CA ILE A 79 -3.09 1.26 13.11
C ILE A 79 -2.58 2.52 12.43
N LEU A 80 -3.18 2.88 11.29
CA LEU A 80 -2.81 4.08 10.52
C LEU A 80 -3.61 5.31 10.90
N PHE A 81 -4.85 5.10 11.34
CA PHE A 81 -5.74 6.18 11.78
C PHE A 81 -6.71 5.67 12.84
N ASN A 82 -6.99 6.49 13.85
CA ASN A 82 -8.00 6.18 14.84
C ASN A 82 -8.52 7.45 15.51
N ASN A 83 -9.78 7.80 15.25
CA ASN A 83 -10.45 8.91 15.94
C ASN A 83 -11.40 8.44 17.05
N GLN A 84 -11.44 7.15 17.43
CA GLN A 84 -12.30 6.69 18.53
C GLN A 84 -12.11 7.46 19.85
N PRO A 85 -10.90 7.92 20.22
CA PRO A 85 -10.73 8.73 21.44
C PRO A 85 -11.39 10.12 21.37
N CYS A 86 -11.60 10.65 20.16
CA CYS A 86 -12.24 11.94 19.91
C CYS A 86 -13.09 11.84 18.62
N PRO A 87 -14.24 11.15 18.70
CA PRO A 87 -15.07 10.88 17.54
C PRO A 87 -15.76 12.16 17.06
N VAL A 88 -16.14 12.19 15.78
CA VAL A 88 -16.89 13.32 15.23
C VAL A 88 -18.26 13.33 15.88
N ALA A 89 -18.56 14.40 16.63
CA ALA A 89 -19.75 14.49 17.47
C ALA A 89 -21.03 14.34 16.66
N THR A 90 -21.12 14.97 15.49
CA THR A 90 -22.28 14.89 14.60
C THR A 90 -21.85 15.10 13.15
N LEU A 91 -22.43 14.32 12.24
CA LEU A 91 -22.30 14.46 10.78
C LEU A 91 -23.69 14.66 10.19
N ALA A 92 -23.98 15.85 9.63
CA ALA A 92 -25.29 16.14 9.04
C ALA A 92 -25.50 15.38 7.72
N PRO A 93 -26.73 15.26 7.21
CA PRO A 93 -26.98 14.75 5.86
C PRO A 93 -26.15 15.50 4.82
N GLY A 94 -25.35 14.77 4.04
CA GLY A 94 -24.47 15.32 3.01
C GLY A 94 -23.09 15.78 3.52
N ASP A 95 -22.87 15.85 4.84
CA ASP A 95 -21.55 16.12 5.40
C ASP A 95 -20.66 14.89 5.35
N PHE A 96 -19.35 15.12 5.46
CA PHE A 96 -18.33 14.10 5.41
C PHE A 96 -17.17 14.41 6.35
N THR A 97 -16.40 13.38 6.66
CA THR A 97 -15.09 13.48 7.29
C THR A 97 -14.10 12.68 6.48
N ASP A 98 -12.89 13.21 6.34
CA ASP A 98 -11.82 12.57 5.59
C ASP A 98 -10.67 12.16 6.49
N ALA A 99 -9.90 11.18 6.03
CA ALA A 99 -8.62 10.82 6.61
C ALA A 99 -7.63 10.48 5.49
N THR A 100 -6.38 10.87 5.65
CA THR A 100 -5.27 10.39 4.81
C THR A 100 -4.39 9.50 5.66
N VAL A 101 -3.99 8.36 5.11
CA VAL A 101 -3.12 7.39 5.76
C VAL A 101 -1.92 7.11 4.89
N ASP A 102 -0.75 6.99 5.52
CA ASP A 102 0.51 6.69 4.85
C ASP A 102 1.15 5.45 5.49
N TYR A 103 1.73 4.58 4.66
CA TYR A 103 2.41 3.39 5.13
C TYR A 103 3.52 2.97 4.17
N ALA A 104 4.73 2.74 4.68
CA ALA A 104 5.83 2.25 3.85
C ALA A 104 5.70 0.73 3.65
N LEU A 105 5.59 0.28 2.40
CA LEU A 105 5.49 -1.14 2.07
C LEU A 105 6.86 -1.80 2.18
N GLY A 106 7.14 -2.48 3.29
CA GLY A 106 8.45 -3.06 3.56
C GLY A 106 8.68 -4.46 3.00
N VAL A 107 7.63 -5.23 2.76
CA VAL A 107 7.73 -6.65 2.37
C VAL A 107 6.74 -6.94 1.25
N ALA A 108 7.14 -7.76 0.29
CA ALA A 108 6.25 -8.19 -0.78
C ALA A 108 5.18 -9.12 -0.24
N GLY A 109 3.93 -8.92 -0.66
CA GLY A 109 2.80 -9.68 -0.13
C GLY A 109 1.47 -9.04 -0.45
N THR A 110 0.39 -9.67 0.01
CA THR A 110 -0.95 -9.08 -0.09
C THR A 110 -1.23 -8.28 1.17
N TYR A 111 -1.40 -6.97 1.04
CA TYR A 111 -1.81 -6.10 2.13
C TYR A 111 -3.32 -6.03 2.24
N VAL A 112 -3.81 -5.91 3.47
CA VAL A 112 -5.21 -5.72 3.82
C VAL A 112 -5.37 -4.40 4.57
N LEU A 113 -6.03 -3.43 3.94
CA LEU A 113 -6.47 -2.20 4.59
C LEU A 113 -7.88 -2.40 5.13
N ALA A 114 -8.05 -2.42 6.45
CA ALA A 114 -9.32 -2.62 7.13
C ALA A 114 -9.81 -1.30 7.75
N CYS A 115 -10.95 -0.82 7.29
CA CYS A 115 -11.64 0.36 7.80
C CYS A 115 -12.80 -0.09 8.70
N TYR A 116 -12.76 0.32 9.95
CA TYR A 116 -13.79 0.09 10.95
C TYR A 116 -14.51 1.40 11.18
N VAL A 117 -15.81 1.42 10.91
CA VAL A 117 -16.66 2.60 11.06
C VAL A 117 -17.70 2.29 12.11
N SER A 118 -17.94 3.23 13.02
CA SER A 118 -19.03 3.15 14.00
C SER A 118 -19.71 4.51 14.14
N TYR A 119 -21.04 4.53 14.24
CA TYR A 119 -21.82 5.74 14.40
C TYR A 119 -23.17 5.43 15.09
N VAL A 120 -23.82 6.45 15.63
CA VAL A 120 -25.16 6.35 16.24
C VAL A 120 -26.17 7.04 15.32
N PRO A 121 -27.16 6.31 14.77
CA PRO A 121 -28.24 6.91 13.99
C PRO A 121 -29.11 7.87 14.82
N ALA A 122 -29.75 8.83 14.16
CA ALA A 122 -30.74 9.70 14.81
C ALA A 122 -31.84 8.88 15.51
N GLY A 123 -32.08 9.16 16.79
CA GLY A 123 -33.12 8.50 17.58
C GLY A 123 -32.75 7.09 18.09
N ALA A 124 -31.56 6.60 17.78
CA ALA A 124 -31.03 5.35 18.34
C ALA A 124 -30.16 5.63 19.58
N THR A 125 -30.14 4.69 20.52
CA THR A 125 -29.24 4.72 21.68
C THR A 125 -27.97 3.89 21.45
N GLU A 126 -28.06 2.89 20.58
CA GLU A 126 -26.99 1.94 20.27
C GLU A 126 -26.21 2.38 19.02
N ALA A 127 -24.88 2.20 19.06
CA ALA A 127 -24.02 2.44 17.91
C ALA A 127 -24.09 1.26 16.92
N ILE A 128 -24.11 1.58 15.64
CA ILE A 128 -23.98 0.60 14.55
C ILE A 128 -22.54 0.67 14.06
N SER A 129 -21.93 -0.50 13.90
CA SER A 129 -20.58 -0.61 13.35
C SER A 129 -20.53 -1.52 12.13
N PHE A 130 -19.65 -1.18 11.20
CA PHE A 130 -19.35 -2.01 10.04
C PHE A 130 -17.86 -1.97 9.73
N ARG A 131 -17.41 -2.98 8.99
CA ARG A 131 -16.02 -3.08 8.55
C ARG A 131 -15.98 -3.23 7.03
N ARG A 132 -15.12 -2.45 6.39
CA ARG A 132 -14.78 -2.63 4.97
C ARG A 132 -13.30 -2.93 4.83
N SER A 133 -12.95 -3.93 4.03
CA SER A 133 -11.55 -4.32 3.83
C SER A 133 -11.19 -4.27 2.35
N TYR A 134 -9.98 -3.78 2.06
CA TYR A 134 -9.41 -3.73 0.72
C TYR A 134 -8.15 -4.57 0.70
N ARG A 135 -7.97 -5.34 -0.36
CA ARG A 135 -6.78 -6.17 -0.57
C ARG A 135 -6.02 -5.64 -1.76
N PHE A 136 -4.71 -5.48 -1.63
CA PHE A 136 -3.84 -5.06 -2.72
C PHE A 136 -2.47 -5.74 -2.63
N PRO A 137 -1.85 -6.10 -3.76
CA PRO A 137 -0.51 -6.70 -3.77
C PRO A 137 0.58 -5.62 -3.70
N ALA A 138 1.61 -5.89 -2.91
CA ALA A 138 2.91 -5.22 -2.97
C ALA A 138 3.93 -6.18 -3.60
N MET A 139 4.53 -5.79 -4.72
CA MET A 139 5.44 -6.60 -5.52
C MET A 139 6.89 -6.16 -5.32
N GLN A 140 7.85 -7.06 -5.55
CA GLN A 140 9.27 -6.69 -5.58
C GLN A 140 9.56 -5.83 -6.83
N PRO A 141 10.20 -4.66 -6.69
CA PRO A 141 10.50 -3.78 -7.83
C PRO A 141 11.59 -4.35 -8.75
N PHE A 142 12.40 -5.29 -8.26
CA PHE A 142 13.44 -5.97 -9.02
C PHE A 142 13.18 -7.47 -9.13
N ALA A 143 13.31 -8.01 -10.34
CA ALA A 143 13.48 -9.44 -10.53
C ALA A 143 14.97 -9.78 -10.43
N VAL A 144 15.31 -10.79 -9.61
CA VAL A 144 16.68 -11.26 -9.45
C VAL A 144 16.77 -12.70 -9.94
N VAL A 145 17.60 -12.92 -10.96
CA VAL A 145 17.93 -14.25 -11.49
C VAL A 145 19.40 -14.49 -11.23
N HIS A 146 19.74 -15.67 -10.71
CA HIS A 146 21.13 -16.05 -10.50
C HIS A 146 21.48 -17.33 -11.26
N ARG A 147 22.73 -17.43 -11.68
CA ARG A 147 23.32 -18.63 -12.28
C ARG A 147 24.63 -18.94 -11.56
N ALA A 148 24.77 -20.17 -11.11
CA ALA A 148 25.94 -20.61 -10.39
C ALA A 148 26.68 -21.66 -11.21
N SER A 149 27.98 -21.46 -11.40
CA SER A 149 28.86 -22.35 -12.15
C SER A 149 30.07 -22.73 -11.30
N GLN A 150 30.36 -24.02 -11.20
CA GLN A 150 31.52 -24.48 -10.44
C GLN A 150 32.81 -24.29 -11.25
N LEU A 151 33.80 -23.64 -10.65
CA LEU A 151 35.14 -23.44 -11.21
C LEU A 151 36.18 -24.00 -10.22
N GLY A 152 36.48 -25.29 -10.36
CA GLY A 152 37.34 -26.00 -9.42
C GLY A 152 36.74 -26.02 -8.01
N ALA A 153 37.43 -25.36 -7.07
CA ALA A 153 36.99 -25.23 -5.68
C ALA A 153 36.14 -23.97 -5.42
N GLN A 154 35.91 -23.13 -6.42
CA GLN A 154 35.15 -21.89 -6.31
C GLN A 154 33.80 -21.99 -7.03
N LEU A 155 32.87 -21.12 -6.67
CA LEU A 155 31.60 -20.95 -7.34
C LEU A 155 31.56 -19.56 -7.99
N LEU A 156 31.42 -19.52 -9.30
CA LEU A 156 31.11 -18.28 -10.00
C LEU A 156 29.60 -18.07 -9.97
N VAL A 157 29.15 -16.97 -9.40
CA VAL A 157 27.73 -16.60 -9.33
C VAL A 157 27.50 -15.35 -10.17
N GLU A 158 26.74 -15.50 -11.24
CA GLU A 158 26.24 -14.38 -12.04
C GLU A 158 24.84 -14.01 -11.53
N CYS A 159 24.67 -12.76 -11.11
CA CYS A 159 23.37 -12.21 -10.68
C CYS A 159 22.90 -11.17 -11.69
N VAL A 160 21.73 -11.42 -12.29
CA VAL A 160 21.04 -10.49 -13.17
C VAL A 160 19.91 -9.84 -12.39
N VAL A 161 19.97 -8.51 -12.27
CA VAL A 161 18.96 -7.69 -11.61
C VAL A 161 18.23 -6.87 -12.67
N GLU A 162 16.92 -7.04 -12.77
CA GLU A 162 16.07 -6.36 -13.75
C GLU A 162 15.01 -5.52 -13.04
N ASN A 163 14.90 -4.24 -13.40
CA ASN A 163 13.78 -3.39 -12.98
C ASN A 163 12.52 -3.82 -13.73
N VAL A 164 11.54 -4.37 -13.01
CA VAL A 164 10.26 -4.83 -13.60
C VAL A 164 9.14 -3.80 -13.48
N THR A 165 9.44 -2.62 -12.95
CA THR A 165 8.49 -1.52 -12.85
C THR A 165 8.44 -0.71 -14.15
N LYS A 166 7.45 0.18 -14.27
CA LYS A 166 7.38 1.14 -15.38
C LYS A 166 8.18 2.43 -15.12
N ALA A 167 8.68 2.59 -13.89
CA ALA A 167 9.40 3.77 -13.46
C ALA A 167 10.90 3.51 -13.51
N ASP A 168 11.69 4.56 -13.72
CA ASP A 168 13.14 4.45 -13.63
C ASP A 168 13.53 4.33 -12.15
N LEU A 169 14.29 3.28 -11.82
CA LEU A 169 14.79 3.03 -10.47
C LEU A 169 16.31 3.14 -10.43
N TYR A 170 16.82 3.75 -9.36
CA TYR A 170 18.25 3.84 -9.10
C TYR A 170 18.66 2.76 -8.09
N LEU A 171 19.52 1.82 -8.51
CA LEU A 171 20.11 0.82 -7.62
C LEU A 171 21.36 1.43 -6.96
N ALA A 172 21.23 1.89 -5.72
CA ALA A 172 22.30 2.57 -5.01
C ALA A 172 23.41 1.63 -4.51
N SER A 173 23.02 0.44 -4.03
CA SER A 173 23.95 -0.58 -3.54
C SER A 173 23.31 -1.96 -3.67
N TRP A 174 24.15 -2.99 -3.66
CA TRP A 174 23.74 -4.38 -3.55
C TRP A 174 24.79 -5.14 -2.74
N GLN A 175 24.35 -6.21 -2.07
CA GLN A 175 25.22 -7.08 -1.28
C GLN A 175 24.79 -8.52 -1.50
N LEU A 176 25.77 -9.43 -1.53
CA LEU A 176 25.54 -10.87 -1.54
C LEU A 176 25.91 -11.42 -0.17
N ASP A 177 24.92 -11.94 0.55
CA ASP A 177 25.17 -12.59 1.84
C ASP A 177 25.42 -14.08 1.63
N CYS A 178 26.54 -14.55 2.17
CA CYS A 178 26.92 -15.96 2.14
C CYS A 178 26.48 -16.69 3.41
N VAL A 179 26.15 -17.97 3.27
CA VAL A 179 26.02 -18.87 4.42
C VAL A 179 27.39 -19.12 5.06
N GLU A 180 27.38 -19.63 6.30
CA GLU A 180 28.60 -19.93 7.03
C GLU A 180 29.55 -20.86 6.23
N GLY A 181 30.84 -20.54 6.23
CA GLY A 181 31.87 -21.27 5.48
C GLY A 181 32.05 -20.84 4.02
N PHE A 182 31.25 -19.88 3.52
CA PHE A 182 31.42 -19.27 2.22
C PHE A 182 31.76 -17.78 2.35
N GLU A 183 32.59 -17.29 1.43
CA GLU A 183 32.91 -15.88 1.29
C GLU A 183 32.72 -15.47 -0.17
N ALA A 184 32.11 -14.30 -0.38
CA ALA A 184 31.93 -13.73 -1.71
C ALA A 184 32.88 -12.56 -1.92
N SER A 185 33.47 -12.49 -3.10
CA SER A 185 34.21 -11.32 -3.57
C SER A 185 33.74 -10.96 -4.98
N PRO A 186 33.72 -9.66 -5.35
CA PRO A 186 33.36 -9.27 -6.71
C PRO A 186 34.36 -9.87 -7.71
N PHE A 187 33.83 -10.45 -8.78
CA PHE A 187 34.66 -10.98 -9.85
C PHE A 187 35.52 -9.85 -10.45
N GLY A 188 36.83 -10.02 -10.45
CA GLY A 188 37.78 -9.02 -10.98
C GLY A 188 38.26 -7.94 -9.99
N ALA A 189 37.91 -8.01 -8.70
CA ALA A 189 38.40 -7.06 -7.69
C ALA A 189 39.90 -7.24 -7.31
N CYS A 190 40.59 -8.26 -7.84
CA CYS A 190 42.03 -8.42 -7.65
C CYS A 190 42.82 -7.55 -8.64
N GLY A 191 43.14 -6.32 -8.23
CA GLY A 191 44.18 -5.52 -8.86
C GLY A 191 45.57 -5.95 -8.36
N GLY A 192 46.23 -6.82 -9.11
CA GLY A 192 47.63 -7.19 -8.94
C GLY A 192 48.08 -8.19 -10.02
N ASP A 193 48.69 -7.66 -11.08
CA ASP A 193 49.44 -8.29 -12.18
C ASP A 193 49.62 -9.83 -12.14
N ASP A 194 49.03 -10.52 -13.11
CA ASP A 194 49.73 -11.19 -14.21
C ASP A 194 48.84 -12.29 -14.82
N GLY A 195 48.61 -12.20 -16.13
CA GLY A 195 48.14 -13.33 -16.92
C GLY A 195 46.72 -13.21 -17.46
N MET A 196 46.67 -12.88 -18.75
CA MET A 196 45.62 -13.19 -19.71
C MET A 196 44.76 -14.41 -19.30
N HIS A 197 43.48 -14.19 -19.01
CA HIS A 197 42.48 -15.25 -19.13
C HIS A 197 41.27 -14.72 -19.90
N MET A 198 41.23 -15.09 -21.19
CA MET A 198 40.00 -15.12 -21.96
C MET A 198 39.06 -16.14 -21.35
N LEU A 199 37.86 -15.71 -20.99
CA LEU A 199 36.58 -16.12 -21.58
C LEU A 199 35.45 -15.31 -20.93
#